data_AF-A0A926ASN9-F1
#
_entry.id   AF-A0A926ASN9-F1
#
_cell.length_a   1.000
_cell.length_b   1.000
_cell.length_c   1.000
_cell.angle_alpha   90.00
_cell.angle_beta   90.00
_cell.angle_gamma   90.00
#
_symmetry.space_group_name_H-M   'P 1'
#
loop_
_entity.id
_entity.type
_entity.pdbx_description
1 polymer ?
#
loop_
_entity_poly.entity_id
_entity_poly.type
_entity_poly.pdbx_seq_one_letter_code
_entity_poly.pdbx_strand_id
1 'polypeptide(L)'
;MLKSYSWSRRMPVVSWGLMAVLGLGAFSSAQDQTINGDLTLQSASPELKFIDNDGVTYQWKFFPDNFSFDFQDVTGDTIPFRVLPGAPDFSFVIDPNGRIGLGTDDPQARLHGLNPAGPVTFRMEDSSGIPGRWDVEGGGLGFNLKDVTAVTTPFSILPGAPSNSLFVAVNGSVGMGTAIPDANSRVDVRSTLLNGLLLKCSNANAHYVRVENTAGIFRSGVQGNGDAQFGALTPGKGLNLIAGGTSKVAVDSLGRISFGNTPPAITTHALVHQSGAHLTSGGTWTSISSRAAKQDIEPITSEQARDTVRALQPVGYRYKNELEERYVGFIAEDVPELVATHDRKGLAPMD
;
A
#
# COMPACT_ATOMS: atom_id res chain seq x y z
N MET A 1 -29.82 110.85 25.79
CA MET A 1 -30.27 109.70 24.96
C MET A 1 -29.01 109.05 24.39
N LEU A 2 -28.67 107.76 24.53
CA LEU A 2 -29.13 106.59 25.27
C LEU A 2 -27.96 105.59 25.07
N LYS A 3 -27.25 105.17 26.13
CA LYS A 3 -26.21 104.12 26.05
C LYS A 3 -26.87 102.78 26.37
N SER A 4 -26.82 101.81 25.47
CA SER A 4 -27.20 100.42 25.74
C SER A 4 -25.98 99.64 26.25
N TYR A 5 -26.13 99.02 27.43
CA TYR A 5 -25.20 98.01 27.96
C TYR A 5 -25.72 96.60 27.64
N SER A 6 -24.78 95.70 27.33
CA SER A 6 -24.99 94.28 27.07
C SER A 6 -25.33 93.50 28.34
N TRP A 7 -25.87 92.29 28.19
CA TRP A 7 -25.47 91.09 28.95
C TRP A 7 -25.92 89.84 28.17
N SER A 8 -24.96 89.03 27.72
CA SER A 8 -25.21 87.75 27.05
C SER A 8 -25.23 86.62 28.09
N ARG A 9 -26.37 85.96 28.28
CA ARG A 9 -26.43 84.63 28.91
C ARG A 9 -26.62 83.58 27.81
N ARG A 10 -25.60 82.75 27.58
CA ARG A 10 -25.74 81.47 26.88
C ARG A 10 -26.57 80.55 27.78
N MET A 11 -27.74 80.14 27.32
CA MET A 11 -28.44 78.98 27.87
C MET A 11 -28.03 77.75 27.04
N PRO A 12 -27.66 76.63 27.66
CA PRO A 12 -27.44 75.39 26.92
C PRO A 12 -28.79 74.88 26.41
N VAL A 13 -28.86 74.60 25.11
CA VAL A 13 -29.95 73.82 24.54
C VAL A 13 -29.75 72.39 25.02
N VAL A 14 -30.53 72.00 26.04
CA VAL A 14 -30.69 70.61 26.43
C VAL A 14 -31.52 69.94 25.34
N SER A 15 -30.85 69.20 24.46
CA SER A 15 -31.52 68.28 23.52
C SER A 15 -32.09 67.13 24.34
N TRP A 16 -33.40 67.14 24.58
CA TRP A 16 -34.12 65.98 25.05
C TRP A 16 -34.16 64.95 23.92
N GLY A 17 -33.19 64.03 23.92
CA GLY A 17 -33.33 62.79 23.18
C GLY A 17 -34.53 62.05 23.77
N LEU A 18 -35.62 61.97 23.00
CA LEU A 18 -36.78 61.15 23.32
C LEU A 18 -36.30 59.68 23.30
N MET A 19 -35.79 59.17 24.42
CA MET A 19 -35.70 57.73 24.62
C MET A 19 -37.13 57.22 24.71
N ALA A 20 -37.67 56.73 23.59
CA ALA A 20 -38.75 55.76 23.65
C ALA A 20 -38.17 54.49 24.30
N VAL A 21 -38.14 54.47 25.63
CA VAL A 21 -38.11 53.21 26.37
C VAL A 21 -39.46 52.58 26.09
N LEU A 22 -39.54 51.76 25.03
CA LEU A 22 -40.54 50.72 24.96
C LEU A 22 -40.19 49.73 26.06
N GLY A 23 -40.60 50.06 27.28
CA GLY A 23 -40.77 49.07 28.32
C GLY A 23 -41.84 48.12 27.83
N LEU A 24 -41.44 47.00 27.24
CA LEU A 24 -42.27 45.81 27.17
C LEU A 24 -42.49 45.38 28.62
N GLY A 25 -43.52 45.96 29.25
CA GLY A 25 -44.02 45.51 30.54
C GLY A 25 -44.38 44.03 30.45
N ALA A 26 -44.29 43.32 31.56
CA ALA A 26 -44.77 41.95 31.64
C ALA A 26 -46.28 41.92 31.30
N PHE A 27 -46.60 41.59 30.05
CA PHE A 27 -47.97 41.37 29.61
C PHE A 27 -48.35 39.92 29.96
N SER A 28 -49.35 39.74 30.81
CA SER A 28 -49.89 38.45 31.21
C SER A 28 -50.77 37.77 30.14
N SER A 29 -50.83 38.35 28.92
CA SER A 29 -51.42 37.71 27.74
C SER A 29 -50.75 38.26 26.49
N ALA A 30 -50.04 37.41 25.75
CA ALA A 30 -49.41 37.78 24.49
C ALA A 30 -50.50 38.15 23.46
N GLN A 31 -50.68 39.44 23.18
CA GLN A 31 -51.24 39.85 21.90
C GLN A 31 -50.14 39.75 20.85
N ASP A 32 -50.48 39.17 19.70
CA ASP A 32 -49.61 39.13 18.52
C ASP A 32 -49.26 40.57 18.11
N GLN A 33 -48.02 41.00 18.39
CA GLN A 33 -47.49 42.31 18.01
C GLN A 33 -46.61 42.11 16.80
N THR A 34 -47.16 42.34 15.61
CA THR A 34 -46.38 42.29 14.37
C THR A 34 -45.60 43.59 14.19
N ILE A 35 -44.26 43.51 14.18
CA ILE A 35 -43.41 44.63 13.76
C ILE A 35 -43.26 44.57 12.24
N ASN A 36 -43.90 45.51 11.54
CA ASN A 36 -43.76 45.67 10.08
C ASN A 36 -42.59 46.62 9.78
N GLY A 37 -41.35 46.13 9.89
CA GLY A 37 -40.12 46.88 9.61
C GLY A 37 -38.85 46.24 10.18
N ASP A 38 -37.70 46.89 9.98
CA ASP A 38 -36.41 46.42 10.51
C ASP A 38 -36.30 46.64 12.02
N LEU A 39 -35.71 45.68 12.72
CA LEU A 39 -35.37 45.79 14.14
C LEU A 39 -33.88 46.09 14.30
N THR A 40 -33.56 47.30 14.79
CA THR A 40 -32.18 47.70 15.11
C THR A 40 -31.98 47.76 16.62
N LEU A 41 -31.03 46.99 17.14
CA LEU A 41 -30.62 47.01 18.56
C LEU A 41 -29.27 47.71 18.69
N GLN A 42 -29.24 48.87 19.34
CA GLN A 42 -28.00 49.63 19.57
C GLN A 42 -27.75 49.82 21.07
N SER A 43 -26.68 49.21 21.57
CA SER A 43 -26.16 49.42 22.92
C SER A 43 -24.65 49.11 22.93
N ALA A 44 -24.00 49.23 24.08
CA ALA A 44 -22.62 48.79 24.23
C ALA A 44 -22.47 47.25 24.14
N SER A 45 -23.55 46.50 24.32
CA SER A 45 -23.59 45.03 24.27
C SER A 45 -25.01 44.60 23.87
N PRO A 46 -25.37 44.72 22.59
CA PRO A 46 -26.71 44.37 22.13
C PRO A 46 -26.90 42.85 22.17
N GLU A 47 -28.03 42.39 22.68
CA GLU A 47 -28.40 40.98 22.70
C GLU A 47 -29.92 40.79 22.54
N LEU A 48 -30.30 39.65 21.98
CA LEU A 48 -31.68 39.15 21.97
C LEU A 48 -31.71 37.85 22.78
N LYS A 49 -32.52 37.81 23.83
CA LYS A 49 -32.56 36.69 24.79
C LYS A 49 -33.92 36.00 24.79
N PHE A 50 -33.88 34.67 24.74
CA PHE A 50 -35.03 33.78 24.86
C PHE A 50 -34.89 32.96 26.14
N ILE A 51 -35.92 32.98 26.98
CA ILE A 51 -35.95 32.27 28.26
C ILE A 51 -37.22 31.42 28.26
N ASP A 52 -37.06 30.11 28.20
CA ASP A 52 -38.13 29.16 28.46
C ASP A 52 -38.06 28.72 29.93
N ASN A 53 -39.19 28.84 30.64
CA ASN A 53 -39.34 28.42 32.03
C ASN A 53 -40.42 27.34 32.18
N ASP A 54 -40.93 26.78 31.09
CA ASP A 54 -41.88 25.67 31.15
C ASP A 54 -41.13 24.35 31.42
N GLY A 55 -41.04 23.97 32.69
CA GLY A 55 -40.28 22.81 33.14
C GLY A 55 -38.81 23.14 33.44
N VAL A 56 -37.88 22.58 32.66
CA VAL A 56 -36.44 22.87 32.80
C VAL A 56 -36.12 24.18 32.11
N THR A 57 -35.50 25.12 32.83
CA THR A 57 -35.15 26.42 32.26
C THR A 57 -34.07 26.30 31.19
N TYR A 58 -34.42 26.63 29.95
CA TYR A 58 -33.48 26.79 28.85
C TYR A 58 -33.38 28.26 28.45
N GLN A 59 -32.16 28.76 28.39
CA GLN A 59 -31.89 30.15 28.02
C GLN A 59 -30.96 30.20 26.82
N TRP A 60 -31.39 30.91 25.79
CA TRP A 60 -30.59 31.16 24.60
C TRP A 60 -30.45 32.66 24.39
N LYS A 61 -29.30 33.09 23.90
CA LYS A 61 -29.12 34.47 23.46
C LYS A 61 -28.36 34.56 22.14
N PHE A 62 -28.75 35.52 21.33
CA PHE A 62 -28.05 35.90 20.11
C PHE A 62 -27.46 37.28 20.30
N PHE A 63 -26.16 37.45 20.07
CA PHE A 63 -25.49 38.71 20.32
C PHE A 63 -24.30 38.91 19.37
N PRO A 64 -24.17 40.11 18.77
CA PRO A 64 -22.92 40.52 18.16
C PRO A 64 -22.01 41.20 19.19
N ASP A 65 -20.71 41.07 18.97
CA ASP A 65 -19.69 41.93 19.56
C ASP A 65 -18.64 42.31 18.51
N ASN A 66 -17.52 42.89 18.94
CA ASN A 66 -16.44 43.28 18.01
C ASN A 66 -15.65 42.08 17.45
N PHE A 67 -15.96 40.85 17.88
CA PHE A 67 -15.20 39.63 17.59
C PHE A 67 -16.05 38.56 16.92
N SER A 68 -17.37 38.61 17.02
CA SER A 68 -18.28 37.56 16.55
C SER A 68 -19.74 37.97 16.55
N PHE A 69 -20.54 37.20 15.80
CA PHE A 69 -21.97 37.04 16.02
C PHE A 69 -22.24 35.61 16.51
N ASP A 70 -22.79 35.49 17.71
CA ASP A 70 -22.87 34.23 18.45
C ASP A 70 -24.30 33.82 18.80
N PHE A 71 -24.51 32.51 18.80
CA PHE A 71 -25.71 31.86 19.30
C PHE A 71 -25.28 31.06 20.52
N GLN A 72 -25.62 31.53 21.71
CA GLN A 72 -25.18 30.93 22.96
C GLN A 72 -26.34 30.23 23.68
N ASP A 73 -26.11 28.98 24.06
CA ASP A 73 -26.85 28.32 25.13
C ASP A 73 -26.31 28.84 26.47
N VAL A 74 -27.09 29.69 27.11
CA VAL A 74 -26.74 30.31 28.40
C VAL A 74 -26.89 29.31 29.54
N THR A 75 -27.79 28.33 29.42
CA THR A 75 -27.97 27.30 30.45
C THR A 75 -26.78 26.35 30.46
N GLY A 76 -26.31 25.93 29.29
CA GLY A 76 -25.18 25.00 29.13
C GLY A 76 -23.79 25.66 29.07
N ASP A 77 -23.73 27.00 29.01
CA ASP A 77 -22.51 27.78 28.76
C ASP A 77 -21.75 27.34 27.49
N THR A 78 -22.48 27.17 26.39
CA THR A 78 -21.91 26.76 25.09
C THR A 78 -22.32 27.69 23.96
N ILE A 79 -21.47 27.78 22.93
CA ILE A 79 -21.72 28.59 21.71
C ILE A 79 -21.66 27.65 20.51
N PRO A 80 -22.79 27.04 20.10
CA PRO A 80 -22.80 26.08 18.99
C PRO A 80 -22.59 26.71 17.62
N PHE A 81 -22.88 28.01 17.46
CA PHE A 81 -22.70 28.73 16.21
C PHE A 81 -22.09 30.10 16.44
N ARG A 82 -21.06 30.40 15.66
CA ARG A 82 -20.29 31.64 15.71
C ARG A 82 -19.87 32.03 14.29
N VAL A 83 -20.09 33.29 13.93
CA VAL A 83 -19.54 33.91 12.72
C VAL A 83 -18.57 35.00 13.12
N LEU A 84 -17.33 34.92 12.67
CA LEU A 84 -16.32 35.95 12.93
C LEU A 84 -16.44 37.10 11.92
N PRO A 85 -16.06 38.33 12.31
CA PRO A 85 -15.94 39.46 11.38
C PRO A 85 -15.03 39.12 10.20
N GLY A 86 -15.47 39.47 8.98
CA GLY A 86 -14.72 39.21 7.75
C GLY A 86 -14.86 37.78 7.19
N ALA A 87 -15.73 36.94 7.76
CA ALA A 87 -16.15 35.70 7.11
C ALA A 87 -16.64 36.01 5.67
N PRO A 88 -16.10 35.36 4.63
CA PRO A 88 -16.46 35.66 3.24
C PRO A 88 -17.92 35.35 2.91
N ASP A 89 -18.38 35.89 1.78
CA ASP A 89 -19.68 35.52 1.21
C ASP A 89 -19.78 34.01 1.02
N PHE A 90 -20.98 33.48 1.24
CA PHE A 90 -21.31 32.07 1.04
C PHE A 90 -20.49 31.08 1.89
N SER A 91 -19.98 31.54 3.04
CA SER A 91 -19.25 30.70 4.00
C SER A 91 -20.05 29.46 4.45
N PHE A 92 -21.38 29.59 4.62
CA PHE A 92 -22.31 28.49 4.85
C PHE A 92 -23.66 28.82 4.19
N VAL A 93 -24.10 27.97 3.26
CA VAL A 93 -25.35 28.17 2.51
C VAL A 93 -26.16 26.88 2.55
N ILE A 94 -27.48 26.98 2.74
CA ILE A 94 -28.43 25.90 2.49
C ILE A 94 -29.33 26.34 1.34
N ASP A 95 -29.30 25.62 0.23
CA ASP A 95 -30.10 25.96 -0.95
C ASP A 95 -31.56 25.44 -0.84
N PRO A 96 -32.47 25.84 -1.74
CA PRO A 96 -33.87 25.39 -1.73
C PRO A 96 -34.08 23.87 -1.88
N ASN A 97 -33.07 23.14 -2.35
CA ASN A 97 -33.09 21.68 -2.47
C ASN A 97 -32.49 20.98 -1.22
N GLY A 98 -32.10 21.76 -0.20
CA GLY A 98 -31.46 21.27 1.02
C GLY A 98 -30.02 20.80 0.82
N ARG A 99 -29.30 21.32 -0.18
CA ARG A 99 -27.86 21.12 -0.36
C ARG A 99 -27.09 22.14 0.48
N ILE A 100 -25.98 21.71 1.07
CA ILE A 100 -25.11 22.57 1.91
C ILE A 100 -23.89 23.01 1.08
N GLY A 101 -23.70 24.32 0.95
CA GLY A 101 -22.52 24.94 0.36
C GLY A 101 -21.56 25.48 1.43
N LEU A 102 -20.27 25.21 1.26
CA LEU A 102 -19.18 25.79 2.05
C LEU A 102 -18.25 26.55 1.09
N GLY A 103 -18.37 27.88 1.05
CA GLY A 103 -17.65 28.74 0.12
C GLY A 103 -18.31 28.86 -1.26
N THR A 104 -19.60 28.55 -1.39
CA THR A 104 -20.36 28.61 -2.65
C THR A 104 -21.85 28.81 -2.40
N ASP A 105 -22.49 29.61 -3.25
CA ASP A 105 -23.94 29.86 -3.27
C ASP A 105 -24.72 28.87 -4.15
N ASP A 106 -24.04 28.14 -5.04
CA ASP A 106 -24.63 27.16 -5.95
C ASP A 106 -24.05 25.74 -5.70
N PRO A 107 -24.37 25.10 -4.57
CA PRO A 107 -23.85 23.78 -4.22
C PRO A 107 -24.31 22.71 -5.23
N GLN A 108 -23.41 21.99 -5.91
CA GLN A 108 -23.78 20.98 -6.93
C GLN A 108 -23.96 19.55 -6.36
N ALA A 109 -23.71 19.37 -5.07
CA ALA A 109 -23.86 18.10 -4.35
C ALA A 109 -24.56 18.34 -3.00
N ARG A 110 -24.99 17.26 -2.32
CA ARG A 110 -25.62 17.37 -0.99
C ARG A 110 -24.76 18.16 0.01
N LEU A 111 -23.45 18.00 -0.07
CA LEU A 111 -22.44 18.82 0.58
C LEU A 111 -21.40 19.22 -0.47
N HIS A 112 -21.22 20.51 -0.70
CA HIS A 112 -20.28 21.06 -1.68
C HIS A 112 -19.34 22.04 -1.00
N GLY A 113 -18.08 21.64 -0.82
CA GLY A 113 -17.01 22.57 -0.47
C GLY A 113 -16.36 23.13 -1.73
N LEU A 114 -16.12 24.44 -1.77
CA LEU A 114 -15.40 25.12 -2.84
C LEU A 114 -14.29 25.97 -2.23
N ASN A 115 -13.06 25.73 -2.65
CA ASN A 115 -11.91 26.57 -2.30
C ASN A 115 -11.22 27.05 -3.59
N PRO A 116 -11.33 28.33 -3.97
CA PRO A 116 -10.73 28.83 -5.21
C PRO A 116 -9.20 28.91 -5.14
N ALA A 117 -8.60 28.87 -3.95
CA ALA A 117 -7.17 29.07 -3.73
C ALA A 117 -6.40 27.76 -3.46
N GLY A 118 -7.04 26.60 -3.57
CA GLY A 118 -6.40 25.33 -3.25
C GLY A 118 -7.36 24.16 -3.18
N PRO A 119 -6.93 23.03 -2.59
CA PRO A 119 -7.83 21.90 -2.41
C PRO A 119 -8.87 22.18 -1.32
N VAL A 120 -9.94 21.40 -1.37
CA VAL A 120 -10.94 21.32 -0.30
C VAL A 120 -10.50 20.27 0.70
N THR A 121 -10.55 20.61 1.97
CA THR A 121 -10.06 19.77 3.06
C THR A 121 -11.16 19.52 4.09
N PHE A 122 -11.30 18.27 4.50
CA PHE A 122 -12.01 17.90 5.71
C PHE A 122 -11.01 17.36 6.73
N ARG A 123 -10.92 18.03 7.89
CA ARG A 123 -9.94 17.72 8.94
C ARG A 123 -10.57 16.95 10.09
N MET A 124 -9.86 15.93 10.54
CA MET A 124 -10.09 15.21 11.81
C MET A 124 -8.88 15.48 12.70
N GLU A 125 -9.12 15.95 13.93
CA GLU A 125 -8.07 16.28 14.90
C GLU A 125 -8.43 15.72 16.27
N ASP A 126 -7.51 14.96 16.86
CA ASP A 126 -7.49 14.66 18.28
C ASP A 126 -6.33 15.43 18.92
N SER A 127 -6.66 16.20 19.96
CA SER A 127 -5.71 16.98 20.76
C SER A 127 -5.42 16.35 22.12
N SER A 128 -6.04 15.20 22.42
CA SER A 128 -5.83 14.42 23.63
C SER A 128 -4.83 13.28 23.38
N GLY A 129 -4.16 12.82 24.45
CA GLY A 129 -3.25 11.67 24.37
C GLY A 129 -2.06 11.90 23.41
N ILE A 130 -2.03 11.16 22.30
CA ILE A 130 -1.05 11.34 21.22
C ILE A 130 -1.76 12.13 20.10
N PRO A 131 -1.45 13.43 19.93
CA PRO A 131 -2.19 14.26 18.99
C PRO A 131 -2.07 13.76 17.55
N GLY A 132 -3.21 13.65 16.87
CA GLY A 132 -3.30 13.17 15.50
C GLY A 132 -4.18 14.08 14.65
N ARG A 133 -3.63 14.61 13.55
CA ARG A 133 -4.37 15.40 12.58
C ARG A 133 -4.34 14.72 11.22
N TRP A 134 -5.53 14.48 10.68
CA TRP A 134 -5.71 13.84 9.38
C TRP A 134 -6.64 14.65 8.51
N ASP A 135 -6.25 14.79 7.25
CA ASP A 135 -7.03 15.47 6.23
C ASP A 135 -7.48 14.50 5.16
N VAL A 136 -8.76 14.57 4.82
CA VAL A 136 -9.28 14.10 3.53
C VAL A 136 -9.30 15.29 2.59
N GLU A 137 -8.56 15.21 1.50
CA GLU A 137 -8.35 16.31 0.57
C GLU A 137 -8.81 15.95 -0.85
N GLY A 138 -9.52 16.87 -1.50
CA GLY A 138 -9.85 16.78 -2.91
C GLY A 138 -9.46 18.06 -3.66
N GLY A 139 -8.79 17.93 -4.80
CA GLY A 139 -8.43 19.07 -5.64
C GLY A 139 -7.65 18.71 -6.90
N GLY A 140 -7.00 19.72 -7.51
CA GLY A 140 -6.26 19.56 -8.77
C GLY A 140 -5.06 18.61 -8.72
N LEU A 141 -4.59 18.24 -7.53
CA LEU A 141 -3.52 17.26 -7.33
C LEU A 141 -4.05 15.84 -7.05
N GLY A 142 -5.37 15.66 -7.00
CA GLY A 142 -6.03 14.36 -6.78
C GLY A 142 -6.85 14.30 -5.49
N PHE A 143 -7.22 13.08 -5.13
CA PHE A 143 -7.83 12.73 -3.85
C PHE A 143 -6.79 12.13 -2.93
N ASN A 144 -6.63 12.69 -1.73
CA ASN A 144 -5.54 12.35 -0.82
C ASN A 144 -6.04 12.12 0.61
N LEU A 145 -5.41 11.16 1.30
CA LEU A 145 -5.45 11.05 2.75
C LEU A 145 -4.08 11.50 3.29
N LYS A 146 -4.06 12.59 4.07
CA LYS A 146 -2.83 13.18 4.60
C LYS A 146 -2.77 13.07 6.12
N ASP A 147 -1.63 12.59 6.62
CA ASP A 147 -1.25 12.75 8.02
C ASP A 147 -0.58 14.12 8.16
N VAL A 148 -1.32 15.07 8.71
CA VAL A 148 -0.87 16.46 8.91
C VAL A 148 0.13 16.53 10.06
N THR A 149 0.01 15.63 11.05
CA THR A 149 0.95 15.58 12.18
C THR A 149 2.32 15.10 11.71
N ALA A 150 2.37 13.99 10.98
CA ALA A 150 3.62 13.41 10.47
C ALA A 150 4.10 14.04 9.16
N VAL A 151 3.29 14.89 8.53
CA VAL A 151 3.55 15.51 7.22
C VAL A 151 3.77 14.45 6.14
N THR A 152 2.86 13.47 6.07
CA THR A 152 2.91 12.39 5.08
C THR A 152 1.61 12.26 4.30
N THR A 153 1.68 11.68 3.11
CA THR A 153 0.50 11.35 2.28
C THR A 153 0.53 9.86 1.98
N PRO A 154 -0.01 9.01 2.87
CA PRO A 154 0.02 7.56 2.69
C PRO A 154 -0.88 7.06 1.55
N PHE A 155 -1.86 7.84 1.10
CA PHE A 155 -2.75 7.46 0.00
C PHE A 155 -3.07 8.62 -0.92
N SER A 156 -2.93 8.38 -2.23
CA SER A 156 -3.23 9.34 -3.30
C SER A 156 -3.86 8.63 -4.50
N ILE A 157 -4.95 9.19 -5.02
CA ILE A 157 -5.47 8.90 -6.36
C ILE A 157 -5.30 10.17 -7.19
N LEU A 158 -4.40 10.11 -8.17
CA LEU A 158 -4.12 11.25 -9.04
C LEU A 158 -5.24 11.47 -10.08
N PRO A 159 -5.40 12.70 -10.59
CA PRO A 159 -6.33 12.98 -11.69
C PRO A 159 -6.02 12.08 -12.90
N GLY A 160 -7.06 11.48 -13.48
CA GLY A 160 -6.92 10.59 -14.64
C GLY A 160 -6.53 9.14 -14.31
N ALA A 161 -6.43 8.75 -13.03
CA ALA A 161 -6.29 7.35 -12.66
C ALA A 161 -7.42 6.50 -13.29
N PRO A 162 -7.11 5.42 -14.04
CA PRO A 162 -8.13 4.63 -14.71
C PRO A 162 -9.13 3.99 -13.74
N SER A 163 -10.35 3.73 -14.22
CA SER A 163 -11.33 2.94 -13.49
C SER A 163 -10.73 1.60 -13.04
N ASN A 164 -11.08 1.17 -11.82
CA ASN A 164 -10.66 -0.11 -11.24
C ASN A 164 -9.14 -0.25 -11.03
N SER A 165 -8.42 0.88 -10.92
CA SER A 165 -7.00 0.89 -10.53
C SER A 165 -6.78 0.20 -9.16
N LEU A 166 -7.69 0.42 -8.21
CA LEU A 166 -7.85 -0.35 -6.98
C LEU A 166 -9.35 -0.60 -6.77
N PHE A 167 -9.78 -1.86 -6.79
CA PHE A 167 -11.18 -2.25 -6.70
C PHE A 167 -11.36 -3.33 -5.63
N VAL A 168 -12.35 -3.18 -4.76
CA VAL A 168 -12.71 -4.22 -3.77
C VAL A 168 -14.03 -4.85 -4.21
N ALA A 169 -13.99 -6.12 -4.59
CA ALA A 169 -15.15 -6.86 -5.04
C ALA A 169 -16.03 -7.33 -3.88
N VAL A 170 -17.29 -7.69 -4.19
CA VAL A 170 -18.30 -8.11 -3.19
C VAL A 170 -17.89 -9.36 -2.38
N ASN A 171 -17.02 -10.20 -2.94
CA ASN A 171 -16.48 -11.38 -2.27
C ASN A 171 -15.22 -11.09 -1.42
N GLY A 172 -14.83 -9.81 -1.31
CA GLY A 172 -13.66 -9.35 -0.57
C GLY A 172 -12.34 -9.43 -1.33
N SER A 173 -12.34 -9.86 -2.59
CA SER A 173 -11.13 -9.86 -3.42
C SER A 173 -10.77 -8.44 -3.88
N VAL A 174 -9.49 -8.12 -3.88
CA VAL A 174 -8.96 -6.85 -4.35
C VAL A 174 -8.43 -7.01 -5.77
N GLY A 175 -8.99 -6.25 -6.71
CA GLY A 175 -8.48 -6.11 -8.07
C GLY A 175 -7.58 -4.88 -8.20
N MET A 176 -6.41 -5.06 -8.80
CA MET A 176 -5.54 -3.97 -9.25
C MET A 176 -5.51 -3.97 -10.77
N GLY A 177 -6.14 -2.96 -11.38
CA GLY A 177 -6.35 -2.88 -12.83
C GLY A 177 -7.53 -3.72 -13.35
N THR A 178 -8.43 -4.19 -12.48
CA THR A 178 -9.58 -5.02 -12.88
C THR A 178 -10.77 -4.85 -11.93
N ALA A 179 -11.99 -4.79 -12.48
CA ALA A 179 -13.25 -4.85 -11.71
C ALA A 179 -13.70 -6.29 -11.42
N ILE A 180 -13.05 -7.28 -12.04
CA ILE A 180 -13.45 -8.68 -12.00
C ILE A 180 -12.23 -9.50 -11.56
N PRO A 181 -11.78 -9.36 -10.29
CA PRO A 181 -10.70 -10.18 -9.78
C PRO A 181 -11.07 -11.67 -9.87
N ASP A 182 -10.09 -12.53 -10.13
CA ASP A 182 -10.30 -13.98 -10.16
C ASP A 182 -10.93 -14.45 -8.84
N ALA A 183 -12.01 -15.23 -8.94
CA ALA A 183 -12.82 -15.66 -7.79
C ALA A 183 -12.04 -16.52 -6.78
N ASN A 184 -10.94 -17.16 -7.22
CA ASN A 184 -10.06 -17.97 -6.39
C ASN A 184 -8.88 -17.18 -5.80
N SER A 185 -8.77 -15.89 -6.10
CA SER A 185 -7.73 -14.99 -5.59
C SER A 185 -8.30 -14.03 -4.55
N ARG A 186 -7.46 -13.58 -3.61
CA ARG A 186 -7.78 -12.43 -2.75
C ARG A 186 -7.18 -11.12 -3.26
N VAL A 187 -6.12 -11.21 -4.05
CA VAL A 187 -5.51 -10.09 -4.76
C VAL A 187 -5.26 -10.55 -6.20
N ASP A 188 -5.84 -9.86 -7.17
CA ASP A 188 -5.65 -10.08 -8.60
C ASP A 188 -5.00 -8.84 -9.20
N VAL A 189 -3.87 -9.01 -9.88
CA VAL A 189 -3.10 -7.93 -10.50
C VAL A 189 -3.12 -8.12 -12.00
N ARG A 190 -3.71 -7.15 -12.72
CA ARG A 190 -3.75 -7.15 -14.18
C ARG A 190 -3.06 -5.93 -14.73
N SER A 191 -2.21 -6.17 -15.72
CA SER A 191 -1.41 -5.13 -16.35
C SER A 191 -1.28 -5.43 -17.84
N THR A 192 -1.31 -4.39 -18.65
CA THR A 192 -0.93 -4.44 -20.07
C THR A 192 0.51 -4.00 -20.29
N LEU A 193 1.23 -3.66 -19.21
CA LEU A 193 2.62 -3.25 -19.22
C LEU A 193 3.54 -4.48 -19.04
N LEU A 194 4.83 -4.29 -19.30
CA LEU A 194 5.85 -5.35 -19.16
C LEU A 194 5.90 -5.98 -17.77
N ASN A 195 5.72 -5.16 -16.72
CA ASN A 195 5.71 -5.63 -15.34
C ASN A 195 4.28 -5.62 -14.81
N GLY A 196 3.79 -6.78 -14.36
CA GLY A 196 2.52 -6.89 -13.63
C GLY A 196 2.67 -6.49 -12.16
N LEU A 197 3.61 -7.12 -11.46
CA LEU A 197 3.98 -6.80 -10.07
C LEU A 197 5.49 -6.61 -9.98
N LEU A 198 5.94 -5.46 -9.48
CA LEU A 198 7.35 -5.17 -9.24
C LEU A 198 7.59 -4.97 -7.74
N LEU A 199 8.46 -5.80 -7.15
CA LEU A 199 8.90 -5.66 -5.76
C LEU A 199 10.31 -5.07 -5.76
N LYS A 200 10.45 -3.80 -5.38
CA LYS A 200 11.71 -3.06 -5.42
C LYS A 200 12.00 -2.36 -4.08
N CYS A 201 13.19 -2.60 -3.54
CA CYS A 201 13.73 -1.86 -2.40
C CYS A 201 14.53 -0.68 -2.92
N SER A 202 14.50 0.44 -2.20
CA SER A 202 15.38 1.59 -2.44
C SER A 202 16.71 1.49 -1.70
N ASN A 203 16.90 0.45 -0.88
CA ASN A 203 18.08 0.23 -0.04
C ASN A 203 18.68 -1.16 -0.30
N ALA A 204 19.75 -1.50 0.42
CA ALA A 204 20.48 -2.76 0.25
C ALA A 204 19.77 -4.00 0.85
N ASN A 205 18.57 -3.85 1.42
CA ASN A 205 17.84 -4.98 2.02
C ASN A 205 17.17 -5.84 0.94
N ALA A 206 16.94 -7.11 1.26
CA ALA A 206 16.22 -8.01 0.36
C ALA A 206 14.70 -7.80 0.46
N HIS A 207 14.00 -7.88 -0.68
CA HIS A 207 12.58 -8.21 -0.68
C HIS A 207 12.41 -9.72 -0.79
N TYR A 208 11.43 -10.24 -0.06
CA TYR A 208 11.00 -11.62 -0.19
C TYR A 208 9.48 -11.68 -0.31
N VAL A 209 9.00 -12.66 -1.08
CA VAL A 209 7.63 -13.14 -0.98
C VAL A 209 7.68 -14.31 -0.01
N ARG A 210 7.14 -14.14 1.20
CA ARG A 210 7.01 -15.21 2.19
C ARG A 210 5.61 -15.77 2.11
N VAL A 211 5.54 -17.08 1.93
CA VAL A 211 4.28 -17.82 1.94
C VAL A 211 4.25 -18.70 3.17
N GLU A 212 3.34 -18.38 4.08
CA GLU A 212 3.02 -19.21 5.24
C GLU A 212 1.65 -19.82 5.02
N ASN A 213 1.62 -21.12 4.78
CA ASN A 213 0.37 -21.85 4.64
C ASN A 213 0.46 -23.20 5.33
N THR A 214 -0.67 -23.66 5.84
CA THR A 214 -0.79 -24.98 6.48
C THR A 214 -0.41 -26.11 5.53
N ALA A 215 -0.63 -25.94 4.23
CA ALA A 215 -0.28 -26.94 3.22
C ALA A 215 1.24 -26.99 2.91
N GLY A 216 2.02 -25.97 3.29
CA GLY A 216 3.46 -25.92 3.03
C GLY A 216 3.86 -25.82 1.55
N ILE A 217 2.92 -25.45 0.66
CA ILE A 217 3.16 -25.40 -0.79
C ILE A 217 3.22 -23.95 -1.26
N PHE A 218 4.33 -23.59 -1.88
CA PHE A 218 4.43 -22.42 -2.77
C PHE A 218 4.31 -22.89 -4.21
N ARG A 219 3.34 -22.34 -4.95
CA ARG A 219 3.20 -22.57 -6.40
C ARG A 219 3.57 -21.29 -7.13
N SER A 220 4.46 -21.41 -8.11
CA SER A 220 4.77 -20.35 -9.06
C SER A 220 4.89 -20.96 -10.46
N GLY A 221 4.36 -20.27 -11.46
CA GLY A 221 4.33 -20.76 -12.83
C GLY A 221 3.63 -19.76 -13.75
N VAL A 222 3.69 -20.04 -15.05
CA VAL A 222 3.03 -19.26 -16.09
C VAL A 222 1.86 -20.09 -16.64
N GLN A 223 0.73 -19.43 -16.87
CA GLN A 223 -0.41 -19.99 -17.60
C GLN A 223 -0.57 -19.19 -18.90
N GLY A 224 -0.30 -19.81 -20.04
CA GLY A 224 -0.30 -19.15 -21.35
C GLY A 224 0.89 -19.57 -22.23
N ASN A 225 1.20 -18.75 -23.24
CA ASN A 225 2.18 -19.09 -24.30
C ASN A 225 3.65 -18.77 -23.96
N GLY A 226 3.94 -18.16 -22.80
CA GLY A 226 5.29 -17.74 -22.41
C GLY A 226 5.95 -18.70 -21.42
N ASP A 227 7.28 -18.62 -21.33
CA ASP A 227 8.08 -19.44 -20.41
C ASP A 227 8.07 -18.87 -18.98
N ALA A 228 8.08 -19.75 -17.99
CA ALA A 228 8.35 -19.38 -16.61
C ALA A 228 9.85 -19.12 -16.41
N GLN A 229 10.20 -17.93 -15.95
CA GLN A 229 11.58 -17.54 -15.70
C GLN A 229 11.83 -17.34 -14.20
N PHE A 230 12.87 -17.98 -13.68
CA PHE A 230 13.32 -17.86 -12.30
C PHE A 230 14.84 -17.64 -12.29
N GLY A 231 15.29 -16.49 -11.80
CA GLY A 231 16.72 -16.19 -11.80
C GLY A 231 17.00 -14.73 -11.48
N ALA A 232 18.28 -14.38 -11.57
CA ALA A 232 18.74 -13.00 -11.42
C ALA A 232 19.07 -12.41 -12.80
N LEU A 233 18.47 -11.26 -13.11
CA LEU A 233 18.68 -10.57 -14.40
C LEU A 233 19.89 -9.64 -14.40
N THR A 234 20.40 -9.29 -13.21
CA THR A 234 21.58 -8.43 -13.07
C THR A 234 22.85 -9.26 -13.19
N PRO A 235 23.83 -8.88 -14.05
CA PRO A 235 25.12 -9.54 -14.10
C PRO A 235 25.78 -9.62 -12.71
N GLY A 236 26.55 -10.69 -12.48
CA GLY A 236 27.21 -10.89 -11.18
C GLY A 236 26.32 -11.52 -10.10
N LYS A 237 25.11 -11.96 -10.43
CA LYS A 237 24.17 -12.60 -9.50
C LYS A 237 23.89 -14.06 -9.92
N GLY A 238 23.77 -14.94 -8.93
CA GLY A 238 23.45 -16.36 -9.13
C GLY A 238 22.03 -16.72 -8.70
N LEU A 239 21.71 -17.99 -8.82
CA LEU A 239 20.47 -18.62 -8.35
C LEU A 239 20.82 -19.76 -7.39
N ASN A 240 20.06 -19.93 -6.30
CA ASN A 240 20.27 -21.02 -5.36
C ASN A 240 18.95 -21.69 -4.97
N LEU A 241 18.91 -23.01 -5.05
CA LEU A 241 17.80 -23.86 -4.61
C LEU A 241 18.24 -24.57 -3.32
N ILE A 242 17.56 -24.24 -2.22
CA ILE A 242 17.90 -24.69 -0.87
C ILE A 242 16.87 -25.70 -0.38
N ALA A 243 17.32 -26.79 0.24
CA ALA A 243 16.48 -27.72 0.96
C ALA A 243 17.20 -28.26 2.22
N GLY A 244 16.46 -28.41 3.32
CA GLY A 244 17.03 -28.83 4.61
C GLY A 244 18.15 -27.89 5.11
N GLY A 245 18.02 -26.58 4.84
CA GLY A 245 19.02 -25.58 5.23
C GLY A 245 20.33 -25.58 4.42
N THR A 246 20.42 -26.38 3.35
CA THR A 246 21.64 -26.52 2.53
C THR A 246 21.36 -26.29 1.05
N SER A 247 22.35 -25.80 0.30
CA SER A 247 22.24 -25.59 -1.15
C SER A 247 22.23 -26.95 -1.85
N LYS A 248 21.23 -27.20 -2.71
CA LYS A 248 21.09 -28.45 -3.46
C LYS A 248 21.44 -28.28 -4.93
N VAL A 249 20.99 -27.17 -5.52
CA VAL A 249 21.34 -26.79 -6.89
C VAL A 249 21.63 -25.31 -6.88
N ALA A 250 22.74 -24.91 -7.49
CA ALA A 250 23.00 -23.49 -7.65
C ALA A 250 23.63 -23.16 -8.99
N VAL A 251 23.26 -21.99 -9.50
CA VAL A 251 23.86 -21.34 -10.65
C VAL A 251 24.69 -20.18 -10.14
N ASP A 252 25.99 -20.17 -10.42
CA ASP A 252 26.83 -19.04 -10.05
C ASP A 252 26.64 -17.82 -10.97
N SER A 253 27.34 -16.73 -10.68
CA SER A 253 27.24 -15.48 -11.45
C SER A 253 27.75 -15.56 -12.89
N LEU A 254 28.41 -16.65 -13.27
CA LEU A 254 28.88 -16.93 -14.62
C LEU A 254 27.98 -17.95 -15.35
N GLY A 255 26.91 -18.41 -14.71
CA GLY A 255 25.95 -19.37 -15.30
C GLY A 255 26.33 -20.83 -15.11
N ARG A 256 27.32 -21.17 -14.28
CA ARG A 256 27.75 -22.56 -14.05
C ARG A 256 26.89 -23.22 -12.98
N ILE A 257 26.52 -24.48 -13.17
CA ILE A 257 25.63 -25.22 -12.26
C ILE A 257 26.44 -26.11 -11.33
N SER A 258 26.06 -26.13 -10.06
CA SER A 258 26.64 -27.00 -9.05
C SER A 258 25.55 -27.75 -8.28
N PHE A 259 25.83 -29.01 -7.95
CA PHE A 259 24.95 -29.87 -7.15
C PHE A 259 25.57 -30.12 -5.78
N GLY A 260 24.85 -29.77 -4.71
CA GLY A 260 25.27 -29.93 -3.31
C GLY A 260 26.31 -28.93 -2.80
N ASN A 261 26.85 -28.05 -3.65
CA ASN A 261 27.81 -27.02 -3.26
C ASN A 261 27.11 -25.69 -2.94
N THR A 262 27.63 -24.93 -1.97
CA THR A 262 27.15 -23.58 -1.66
C THR A 262 27.74 -22.53 -2.62
N PRO A 263 26.91 -21.63 -3.19
CA PRO A 263 27.41 -20.49 -3.98
C PRO A 263 28.28 -19.51 -3.19
N PRO A 264 29.27 -18.85 -3.82
CA PRO A 264 29.76 -19.14 -5.17
C PRO A 264 30.68 -20.37 -5.11
N ALA A 265 30.25 -21.50 -5.66
CA ALA A 265 31.21 -22.54 -5.98
C ALA A 265 32.07 -21.97 -7.12
N ILE A 266 33.36 -21.72 -6.88
CA ILE A 266 34.26 -21.31 -7.96
C ILE A 266 34.64 -22.58 -8.70
N THR A 267 34.01 -22.86 -9.84
CA THR A 267 34.05 -24.22 -10.40
C THR A 267 34.91 -24.47 -11.63
N THR A 268 35.36 -23.53 -12.47
CA THR A 268 35.95 -23.79 -13.82
C THR A 268 35.11 -24.61 -14.83
N HIS A 269 34.33 -25.59 -14.39
CA HIS A 269 33.48 -26.47 -15.19
C HIS A 269 32.04 -25.99 -15.24
N ALA A 270 31.37 -26.26 -16.36
CA ALA A 270 29.98 -25.85 -16.59
C ALA A 270 29.00 -26.54 -15.63
N LEU A 271 29.25 -27.81 -15.27
CA LEU A 271 28.49 -28.59 -14.28
C LEU A 271 29.46 -29.29 -13.30
N VAL A 272 29.17 -29.24 -12.00
CA VAL A 272 29.94 -29.97 -10.96
C VAL A 272 29.05 -30.54 -9.86
N HIS A 273 29.45 -31.68 -9.30
CA HIS A 273 28.84 -32.26 -8.10
C HIS A 273 29.75 -32.05 -6.88
N GLN A 274 29.19 -32.01 -5.67
CA GLN A 274 29.94 -31.86 -4.41
C GLN A 274 31.03 -32.93 -4.18
N SER A 275 30.93 -34.08 -4.85
CA SER A 275 31.98 -35.10 -4.83
C SER A 275 33.23 -34.71 -5.63
N GLY A 276 33.19 -33.65 -6.44
CA GLY A 276 34.28 -33.26 -7.36
C GLY A 276 34.15 -33.81 -8.79
N ALA A 277 33.17 -34.70 -9.04
CA ALA A 277 32.83 -35.13 -10.40
C ALA A 277 32.25 -33.95 -11.20
N HIS A 278 32.58 -33.84 -12.48
CA HIS A 278 32.26 -32.65 -13.28
C HIS A 278 32.12 -32.94 -14.78
N LEU A 279 31.47 -32.02 -15.48
CA LEU A 279 31.44 -31.99 -16.94
C LEU A 279 32.66 -31.23 -17.48
N THR A 280 33.48 -31.91 -18.26
CA THR A 280 34.65 -31.31 -18.93
C THR A 280 34.23 -30.33 -20.01
N SER A 281 35.15 -29.44 -20.42
CA SER A 281 34.91 -28.51 -21.55
C SER A 281 34.63 -29.22 -22.88
N GLY A 282 35.06 -30.47 -23.03
CA GLY A 282 34.76 -31.32 -24.20
C GLY A 282 33.42 -32.06 -24.13
N GLY A 283 32.62 -31.85 -23.08
CA GLY A 283 31.30 -32.46 -22.93
C GLY A 283 31.31 -33.88 -22.34
N THR A 284 32.45 -34.37 -21.85
CA THR A 284 32.52 -35.68 -21.17
C THR A 284 32.36 -35.51 -19.66
N TRP A 285 31.56 -36.38 -19.04
CA TRP A 285 31.50 -36.48 -17.58
C TRP A 285 32.75 -37.18 -17.04
N THR A 286 33.39 -36.56 -16.06
CA THR A 286 34.58 -37.11 -15.39
C THR A 286 34.26 -37.38 -13.94
N SER A 287 34.33 -38.67 -13.56
CA SER A 287 34.23 -39.12 -12.17
C SER A 287 35.40 -38.58 -11.33
N ILE A 288 35.19 -38.46 -10.02
CA ILE A 288 36.31 -38.21 -9.12
C ILE A 288 37.16 -39.47 -8.97
N SER A 289 38.45 -39.37 -9.30
CA SER A 289 39.43 -40.45 -9.09
C SER A 289 40.63 -39.88 -8.33
N SER A 290 40.58 -39.92 -7.00
CA SER A 290 41.64 -39.42 -6.11
C SER A 290 41.82 -40.35 -4.91
N ARG A 291 43.06 -40.52 -4.43
CA ARG A 291 43.35 -41.26 -3.19
C ARG A 291 42.69 -40.62 -1.96
N ALA A 292 42.31 -39.35 -2.02
CA ALA A 292 41.54 -38.70 -0.95
C ALA A 292 40.05 -39.10 -0.95
N ALA A 293 39.54 -39.57 -2.09
CA ALA A 293 38.14 -39.98 -2.28
C ALA A 293 37.96 -41.50 -2.33
N LYS A 294 39.06 -42.25 -2.48
CA LYS A 294 39.10 -43.71 -2.56
C LYS A 294 39.80 -44.28 -1.31
N GLN A 295 39.30 -45.40 -0.81
CA GLN A 295 39.91 -46.17 0.28
C GLN A 295 40.23 -47.59 -0.19
N ASP A 296 40.95 -48.38 0.62
CA ASP A 296 41.23 -49.80 0.35
C ASP A 296 41.90 -50.06 -1.02
N ILE A 297 42.87 -49.20 -1.37
CA ILE A 297 43.54 -49.21 -2.68
C ILE A 297 44.65 -50.27 -2.69
N GLU A 298 44.34 -51.45 -3.23
CA GLU A 298 45.26 -52.59 -3.33
C GLU A 298 45.57 -52.96 -4.79
N PRO A 299 46.76 -53.51 -5.10
CA PRO A 299 47.06 -54.04 -6.42
C PRO A 299 46.21 -55.28 -6.72
N ILE A 300 45.59 -55.33 -7.91
CA ILE A 300 45.02 -56.57 -8.44
C ILE A 300 46.14 -57.47 -9.00
N THR A 301 46.00 -58.78 -8.83
CA THR A 301 46.99 -59.73 -9.40
C THR A 301 46.84 -59.81 -10.92
N SER A 302 47.93 -60.17 -11.61
CA SER A 302 47.87 -60.36 -13.07
C SER A 302 46.95 -61.50 -13.48
N GLU A 303 46.70 -62.48 -12.62
CA GLU A 303 45.76 -63.57 -12.88
C GLU A 303 44.32 -63.05 -12.84
N GLN A 304 43.92 -62.36 -11.76
CA GLN A 304 42.60 -61.74 -11.65
C GLN A 304 42.30 -60.78 -12.81
N ALA A 305 43.28 -59.96 -13.22
CA ALA A 305 43.12 -59.06 -14.35
C ALA A 305 42.88 -59.82 -15.67
N ARG A 306 43.67 -60.87 -15.95
CA ARG A 306 43.51 -61.69 -17.16
C ARG A 306 42.18 -62.44 -17.18
N ASP A 307 41.80 -63.03 -16.06
CA ASP A 307 40.56 -63.81 -15.98
C ASP A 307 39.34 -62.90 -16.13
N THR A 308 39.38 -61.70 -15.52
CA THR A 308 38.34 -60.68 -15.70
C THR A 308 38.22 -60.29 -17.17
N VAL A 309 39.34 -59.97 -17.85
CA VAL A 309 39.31 -59.59 -19.27
C VAL A 309 38.83 -60.75 -20.16
N ARG A 310 39.18 -62.00 -19.85
CA ARG A 310 38.70 -63.18 -20.59
C ARG A 310 37.21 -63.43 -20.40
N ALA A 311 36.69 -63.13 -19.22
CA ALA A 311 35.29 -63.31 -18.87
C ALA A 311 34.40 -62.14 -19.36
N LEU A 312 34.98 -61.02 -19.81
CA LEU A 312 34.24 -59.95 -20.44
C LEU A 312 33.68 -60.41 -21.80
N GLN A 313 32.36 -60.37 -21.93
CA GLN A 313 31.64 -60.76 -23.14
C GLN A 313 31.11 -59.52 -23.87
N PRO A 314 31.85 -58.95 -24.83
CA PRO A 314 31.36 -57.81 -25.58
C PRO A 314 30.19 -58.23 -26.45
N VAL A 315 29.16 -57.40 -26.48
CA VAL A 315 27.96 -57.62 -27.29
C VAL A 315 27.67 -56.40 -28.15
N GLY A 316 27.06 -56.64 -29.31
CA GLY A 316 26.49 -55.57 -30.13
C GLY A 316 25.01 -55.43 -29.80
N TYR A 317 24.58 -54.24 -29.38
CA TYR A 317 23.22 -53.98 -28.95
C TYR A 317 22.65 -52.71 -29.59
N ARG A 318 21.35 -52.48 -29.38
CA ARG A 318 20.65 -51.23 -29.68
C ARG A 318 19.81 -50.86 -28.48
N TYR A 319 19.66 -49.57 -28.21
CA TYR A 319 18.66 -49.14 -27.24
C TYR A 319 17.26 -49.35 -27.82
N LYS A 320 16.30 -49.71 -26.97
CA LYS A 320 14.91 -49.98 -27.40
C LYS A 320 14.26 -48.76 -28.08
N ASN A 321 14.68 -47.55 -27.72
CA ASN A 321 14.23 -46.27 -28.25
C ASN A 321 15.13 -45.68 -29.35
N GLU A 322 16.25 -46.32 -29.68
CA GLU A 322 17.19 -45.88 -30.72
C GLU A 322 17.56 -47.08 -31.60
N LEU A 323 16.62 -47.45 -32.49
CA LEU A 323 16.73 -48.66 -33.32
C LEU A 323 17.66 -48.49 -34.53
N GLU A 324 18.04 -47.24 -34.84
CA GLU A 324 18.84 -46.88 -36.01
C GLU A 324 20.33 -47.01 -35.76
N GLU A 325 20.79 -46.79 -34.53
CA GLU A 325 22.19 -46.86 -34.17
C GLU A 325 22.52 -48.20 -33.49
N ARG A 326 23.66 -48.79 -33.87
CA ARG A 326 24.17 -50.01 -33.25
C ARG A 326 25.39 -49.68 -32.41
N TYR A 327 25.34 -50.08 -31.15
CA TYR A 327 26.40 -49.87 -30.18
C TYR A 327 27.14 -51.17 -29.93
N VAL A 328 28.35 -51.05 -29.40
CA VAL A 328 29.15 -52.14 -28.89
C VAL A 328 29.51 -51.83 -27.45
N GLY A 329 29.41 -52.83 -26.59
CA GLY A 329 29.77 -52.67 -25.19
C GLY A 329 29.52 -53.95 -24.40
N PHE A 330 29.25 -53.80 -23.12
CA PHE A 330 28.96 -54.90 -22.20
C PHE A 330 27.59 -54.71 -21.56
N ILE A 331 27.03 -55.80 -21.04
CA ILE A 331 25.79 -55.78 -20.26
C ILE A 331 26.17 -55.83 -18.78
N ALA A 332 25.65 -54.91 -17.97
CA ALA A 332 26.00 -54.77 -16.56
C ALA A 332 25.72 -56.05 -15.74
N GLU A 333 24.66 -56.79 -16.11
CA GLU A 333 24.33 -58.07 -15.50
C GLU A 333 25.36 -59.17 -15.78
N ASP A 334 26.02 -59.12 -16.94
CA ASP A 334 26.85 -60.20 -17.46
C ASP A 334 28.35 -59.99 -17.23
N VAL A 335 28.78 -58.79 -16.79
CA VAL A 335 30.21 -58.54 -16.52
C VAL A 335 30.70 -59.27 -15.26
N PRO A 336 31.99 -59.61 -15.17
CA PRO A 336 32.58 -60.20 -13.96
C PRO A 336 32.45 -59.28 -12.74
N GLU A 337 32.36 -59.87 -11.55
CA GLU A 337 32.18 -59.15 -10.28
C GLU A 337 33.19 -58.01 -10.07
N LEU A 338 34.45 -58.20 -10.51
CA LEU A 338 35.52 -57.23 -10.33
C LEU A 338 35.26 -55.87 -11.01
N VAL A 339 34.43 -55.85 -12.05
CA VAL A 339 34.10 -54.64 -12.83
C VAL A 339 32.60 -54.36 -12.87
N ALA A 340 31.82 -55.12 -12.09
CA ALA A 340 30.38 -54.92 -11.95
C ALA A 340 30.08 -53.78 -10.98
N THR A 341 29.04 -52.98 -11.27
CA THR A 341 28.43 -52.17 -10.22
C THR A 341 27.65 -53.06 -9.27
N HIS A 342 27.47 -52.60 -8.02
CA HIS A 342 26.79 -53.38 -6.98
C HIS A 342 25.39 -53.87 -7.39
N ASP A 343 24.62 -53.05 -8.10
CA ASP A 343 23.27 -53.37 -8.55
C ASP A 343 23.24 -54.12 -9.89
N ARG A 344 24.36 -54.19 -10.61
CA ARG A 344 24.47 -54.70 -11.98
C ARG A 344 23.45 -54.09 -12.95
N LYS A 345 23.06 -52.83 -12.75
CA LYS A 345 22.13 -52.08 -13.62
C LYS A 345 22.77 -50.92 -14.36
N GLY A 346 24.03 -50.61 -14.05
CA GLY A 346 24.84 -49.66 -14.77
C GLY A 346 26.24 -50.20 -14.98
N LEU A 347 26.97 -49.59 -15.92
CA LEU A 347 28.41 -49.75 -16.02
C LEU A 347 29.04 -48.43 -15.60
N ALA A 348 30.01 -48.50 -14.69
CA ALA A 348 30.86 -47.35 -14.44
C ALA A 348 31.92 -47.28 -15.56
N PRO A 349 32.30 -46.08 -16.04
CA PRO A 349 33.56 -45.96 -16.77
C PRO A 349 34.69 -46.57 -15.92
N MET A 350 35.61 -47.30 -16.55
CA MET A 350 36.80 -47.77 -15.85
C MET A 350 37.68 -46.55 -15.52
N ASP A 351 37.71 -46.18 -14.23
CA ASP A 351 38.38 -44.98 -13.66
C ASP A 351 39.71 -45.25 -12.96
#